data_AF-A0A089L8P4-F1
#
_entry.id   AF-A0A089L8P4-F1
#
_cell.length_a   1.000
_cell.length_b   1.000
_cell.length_c   1.000
_cell.angle_alpha   90.00
_cell.angle_beta   90.00
_cell.angle_gamma   90.00
#
_symmetry.space_group_name_H-M   'P 1'
#
loop_
_entity.id
_entity.type
_entity.pdbx_description
1 polymer ?
#
loop_
_entity_poly.entity_id
_entity_poly.type
_entity_poly.pdbx_seq_one_letter_code
_entity_poly.pdbx_strand_id
1 'polypeptide(L)'
;MENRNLGLGKFLISLPVVLGAVALPAGILVLFYLIFTDFYQRGFLTGLLQGLICLVIMFIHFIVGLVFAEKYWTARNEGLDGKIVIRQFLIYLAIGVLVQISLNIIFENPFKDPPAPSFF
;
A
#
# COMPACT_ATOMS: atom_id res chain seq x y z
N MET A 1 4.65 -28.51 23.23
CA MET A 1 5.38 -28.00 22.04
C MET A 1 4.45 -27.49 20.93
N GLU A 2 3.14 -27.69 21.04
CA GLU A 2 2.13 -27.34 20.02
C GLU A 2 1.88 -25.82 19.88
N ASN A 3 2.00 -25.06 20.97
CA ASN A 3 1.74 -23.61 20.97
C ASN A 3 2.81 -22.77 20.25
N ARG A 4 4.05 -23.27 20.15
CA ARG A 4 5.19 -22.54 19.54
C ARG A 4 5.10 -22.52 18.01
N ASN A 5 4.55 -23.58 17.42
CA ASN A 5 4.33 -23.70 15.97
C ASN A 5 3.16 -22.81 15.48
N LEU A 6 2.12 -22.62 16.30
CA LEU A 6 1.02 -21.69 16.03
C LEU A 6 1.49 -20.23 16.01
N GLY A 7 2.34 -19.83 16.98
CA GLY A 7 2.91 -18.48 17.02
C GLY A 7 3.84 -18.18 15.84
N LEU A 8 4.71 -19.12 15.50
CA LEU A 8 5.62 -18.97 14.34
C LEU A 8 4.85 -18.93 13.02
N GLY A 9 3.84 -19.79 12.85
CA GLY A 9 2.97 -19.79 11.66
C GLY A 9 2.22 -18.46 11.50
N LYS A 10 1.65 -17.94 12.59
CA LYS A 10 1.02 -16.61 12.62
C LYS A 10 1.99 -15.52 12.18
N PHE A 11 3.18 -15.51 12.74
CA PHE A 11 4.22 -14.55 12.38
C PHE A 11 4.60 -14.64 10.89
N LEU A 12 4.83 -15.85 10.37
CA LEU A 12 5.27 -16.06 8.98
C LEU A 12 4.24 -15.65 7.92
N ILE A 13 2.95 -15.66 8.24
CA ILE A 13 1.90 -15.22 7.30
C ILE A 13 1.58 -13.74 7.48
N SER A 14 1.56 -13.25 8.72
CA SER A 14 1.29 -11.83 9.00
C SER A 14 2.44 -10.92 8.54
N LEU A 15 3.68 -11.40 8.56
CA LEU A 15 4.84 -10.61 8.15
C LEU A 15 4.79 -10.21 6.65
N PRO A 16 4.59 -11.13 5.68
CA PRO A 16 4.42 -10.77 4.27
C PRO A 16 3.24 -9.81 4.02
N VAL A 17 2.15 -9.93 4.78
CA VAL A 17 0.99 -9.05 4.67
C VAL A 17 1.36 -7.62 5.07
N VAL A 18 2.06 -7.46 6.19
CA VAL A 18 2.58 -6.16 6.65
C VAL A 18 3.63 -5.60 5.70
N LEU A 19 4.55 -6.44 5.22
CA LEU A 19 5.56 -6.02 4.25
C LEU A 19 4.91 -5.58 2.94
N GLY A 20 3.90 -6.30 2.45
CA GLY A 20 3.15 -5.93 1.25
C GLY A 20 2.38 -4.62 1.41
N ALA A 21 1.81 -4.37 2.59
CA ALA A 21 1.12 -3.12 2.89
C ALA A 21 2.01 -1.87 2.78
N VAL A 22 3.31 -2.01 3.05
CA VAL A 22 4.30 -0.93 2.93
C VAL A 22 4.95 -0.92 1.55
N ALA A 23 5.40 -2.07 1.07
CA ALA A 23 6.17 -2.20 -0.16
C ALA A 23 5.34 -1.81 -1.39
N LEU A 24 4.05 -2.13 -1.43
CA LEU A 24 3.20 -1.85 -2.59
C LEU A 24 2.99 -0.33 -2.78
N PRO A 25 2.55 0.44 -1.76
CA PRO A 25 2.45 1.89 -1.93
C PRO A 25 3.79 2.58 -2.17
N ALA A 26 4.84 2.17 -1.47
CA ALA A 26 6.18 2.71 -1.68
C ALA A 26 6.68 2.44 -3.10
N GLY A 27 6.43 1.23 -3.63
CA GLY A 27 6.76 0.85 -4.99
C GLY A 27 6.05 1.72 -6.03
N ILE A 28 4.74 1.98 -5.85
CA ILE A 28 3.99 2.88 -6.73
C ILE A 28 4.59 4.30 -6.70
N LEU A 29 4.89 4.82 -5.51
CA LEU A 29 5.49 6.15 -5.37
C LEU A 29 6.84 6.23 -6.10
N VAL A 30 7.71 5.24 -5.92
CA VAL A 30 9.01 5.16 -6.61
C VAL A 30 8.81 5.08 -8.13
N LEU A 31 7.86 4.27 -8.62
CA LEU A 31 7.56 4.19 -10.05
C LEU A 31 7.11 5.54 -10.60
N PHE A 32 6.29 6.29 -9.87
CA PHE A 32 5.91 7.64 -10.27
C PHE A 32 7.14 8.55 -10.38
N TYR A 33 8.02 8.58 -9.38
CA TYR A 33 9.26 9.37 -9.42
C TYR A 33 10.19 9.01 -10.59
N LEU A 34 10.26 7.72 -10.96
CA LEU A 34 11.08 7.25 -12.08
C LEU A 34 10.45 7.56 -13.45
N ILE A 35 9.13 7.44 -13.59
CA ILE A 35 8.43 7.67 -14.86
C ILE A 35 8.32 9.17 -15.15
N PHE A 36 8.06 9.99 -14.13
CA PHE A 36 7.82 11.42 -14.26
C PHE A 36 8.93 12.26 -13.60
N THR A 37 10.19 11.82 -13.70
CA THR A 37 11.33 12.50 -13.06
C THR A 37 11.39 14.01 -13.38
N ASP A 38 11.11 14.41 -14.62
CA ASP A 38 11.11 15.81 -15.04
C ASP A 38 10.09 16.66 -14.27
N PHE A 39 8.93 16.10 -13.93
CA PHE A 39 7.90 16.79 -13.15
C PHE A 39 8.39 17.06 -11.72
N TYR A 40 8.98 16.06 -11.07
CA TYR A 40 9.45 16.17 -9.68
C TYR A 40 10.71 17.01 -9.51
N GLN A 41 11.47 17.25 -10.59
CA GLN A 41 12.64 18.12 -10.57
C GLN A 41 12.30 19.61 -10.78
N ARG A 42 11.11 19.92 -11.33
CA ARG A 42 10.71 21.29 -11.68
C ARG A 42 10.00 22.04 -10.55
N GLY A 43 9.33 21.34 -9.64
CA GLY A 43 8.57 21.96 -8.55
C GLY A 43 9.25 21.81 -7.19
N PHE A 44 9.21 22.87 -6.37
CA PHE A 44 9.73 22.80 -4.99
C PHE A 44 8.88 21.88 -4.08
N LEU A 45 7.58 21.75 -4.37
CA LEU A 45 6.62 20.96 -3.58
C LEU A 45 6.09 19.72 -4.32
N THR A 46 6.54 19.48 -5.56
CA THR A 46 6.13 18.29 -6.32
C THR A 46 6.66 17.03 -5.67
N GLY A 47 5.79 16.07 -5.41
CA GLY A 47 6.08 14.81 -4.75
C GLY A 47 5.75 14.80 -3.25
N LEU A 48 5.55 15.97 -2.62
CA LEU A 48 5.27 16.05 -1.18
C LEU A 48 3.87 15.54 -0.85
N LEU A 49 2.85 15.96 -1.59
CA LEU A 49 1.47 15.52 -1.37
C LEU A 49 1.32 14.06 -1.78
N GLN A 50 1.97 13.61 -2.85
CA GLN A 50 2.02 12.19 -3.19
C GLN A 50 2.73 11.34 -2.12
N GLY A 51 3.81 11.86 -1.51
CA GLY A 51 4.46 11.24 -0.37
C GLY A 51 3.52 11.09 0.82
N LEU A 52 2.74 12.13 1.14
CA LEU A 52 1.75 12.10 2.21
C LEU A 52 0.62 11.11 1.90
N ILE A 53 0.09 11.10 0.68
CA ILE A 53 -0.93 10.14 0.22
C ILE A 53 -0.39 8.72 0.36
N CYS A 54 0.85 8.48 -0.05
CA CYS A 54 1.51 7.19 0.11
C CYS A 54 1.57 6.76 1.58
N LEU A 55 1.96 7.65 2.50
CA LEU A 55 1.98 7.37 3.94
C LEU A 55 0.61 6.98 4.49
N VAL A 56 -0.43 7.73 4.11
CA VAL A 56 -1.82 7.43 4.52
C VAL A 56 -2.27 6.08 3.99
N ILE A 57 -2.00 5.77 2.72
CA ILE A 57 -2.37 4.49 2.10
C ILE A 57 -1.60 3.33 2.75
N MET A 58 -0.31 3.50 3.05
CA MET A 58 0.46 2.49 3.80
C MET A 58 -0.19 2.20 5.16
N PHE A 59 -0.60 3.22 5.88
CA PHE A 59 -1.27 3.05 7.17
C PHE A 59 -2.61 2.32 7.04
N ILE A 60 -3.42 2.66 6.03
CA ILE A 60 -4.68 1.98 5.74
C ILE A 60 -4.45 0.51 5.38
N HIS A 61 -3.52 0.23 4.46
CA HIS A 61 -3.17 -1.13 4.07
C HIS A 61 -2.63 -1.94 5.25
N PHE A 62 -1.88 -1.32 6.16
CA PHE A 62 -1.37 -1.98 7.36
C PHE A 62 -2.51 -2.44 8.27
N ILE A 63 -3.45 -1.54 8.61
CA ILE A 63 -4.61 -1.88 9.45
C ILE A 63 -5.46 -2.97 8.79
N VAL A 64 -5.81 -2.79 7.51
CA VAL A 64 -6.63 -3.75 6.77
C VAL A 64 -5.91 -5.09 6.65
N GLY A 65 -4.60 -5.09 6.40
CA GLY A 65 -3.76 -6.29 6.39
C GLY A 65 -3.82 -7.06 7.70
N LEU A 66 -3.73 -6.37 8.85
CA LEU A 66 -3.89 -7.02 10.16
C LEU A 66 -5.27 -7.68 10.31
N VAL A 67 -6.34 -6.99 9.91
CA VAL A 67 -7.71 -7.53 9.94
C VAL A 67 -7.85 -8.77 9.07
N PHE A 68 -7.28 -8.76 7.85
CA PHE A 68 -7.30 -9.93 6.97
C PHE A 68 -6.45 -11.09 7.51
N ALA A 69 -5.31 -10.81 8.12
CA ALA A 69 -4.49 -11.83 8.77
C ALA A 69 -5.25 -12.49 9.93
N GLU A 70 -5.94 -11.71 10.76
CA GLU A 70 -6.78 -12.24 11.84
C GLU A 70 -7.92 -13.09 11.29
N LYS A 71 -8.68 -12.59 10.31
CA LYS A 71 -9.76 -13.34 9.64
C LYS A 71 -9.28 -14.66 9.04
N TYR A 72 -8.09 -14.66 8.44
CA TYR A 72 -7.50 -15.88 7.89
C TYR A 72 -7.25 -16.92 8.99
N TRP A 73 -6.71 -16.50 10.13
CA TRP A 73 -6.44 -17.40 11.25
C TRP A 73 -7.71 -17.90 11.93
N THR A 74 -8.73 -17.05 12.07
CA THR A 74 -10.05 -17.47 12.58
C THR A 74 -10.68 -18.51 11.66
N ALA A 75 -10.74 -18.24 10.36
CA ALA A 75 -11.27 -19.20 9.38
C ALA A 75 -10.51 -20.54 9.43
N ARG A 76 -9.18 -20.50 9.53
CA ARG A 76 -8.36 -21.71 9.62
C ARG A 76 -8.61 -22.51 10.90
N ASN A 77 -8.80 -21.84 12.04
CA ASN A 77 -9.09 -22.49 13.32
C ASN A 77 -10.50 -23.10 13.35
N GLU A 78 -11.44 -22.52 12.61
CA GLU A 78 -12.81 -23.02 12.46
C GLU A 78 -12.92 -24.12 11.38
N GLY A 79 -11.81 -24.54 10.77
CA GLY A 79 -11.80 -25.56 9.71
C GLY A 79 -12.33 -25.09 8.36
N LEU A 80 -12.46 -23.77 8.15
CA LEU A 80 -12.91 -23.15 6.91
C LEU A 80 -11.75 -22.93 5.92
N ASP A 81 -12.08 -22.82 4.63
CA ASP A 81 -11.09 -22.57 3.58
C ASP A 81 -10.56 -21.13 3.62
N GLY A 82 -9.36 -20.96 4.20
CA GLY A 82 -8.66 -19.68 4.28
C GLY A 82 -8.28 -19.07 2.92
N LYS A 83 -8.37 -19.82 1.80
CA LYS A 83 -8.08 -19.28 0.45
C LYS A 83 -9.04 -18.15 0.06
N ILE A 84 -10.28 -18.17 0.55
CA ILE A 84 -11.26 -17.12 0.28
C ILE A 84 -10.78 -15.79 0.85
N VAL A 85 -10.24 -15.80 2.07
CA VAL A 85 -9.72 -14.60 2.75
C VAL A 85 -8.51 -14.03 2.01
N ILE A 86 -7.60 -14.91 1.55
CA ILE A 86 -6.44 -14.49 0.74
C ILE A 86 -6.91 -13.86 -0.58
N ARG A 87 -7.87 -14.47 -1.27
CA ARG A 87 -8.42 -13.93 -2.52
C ARG A 87 -9.03 -12.54 -2.32
N GLN A 88 -9.81 -12.35 -1.26
CA GLN A 88 -10.39 -11.05 -0.91
C GLN A 88 -9.30 -10.01 -0.63
N PHE A 89 -8.25 -10.40 0.09
CA PHE A 89 -7.10 -9.51 0.35
C PHE A 89 -6.37 -9.10 -0.93
N LEU A 90 -6.15 -10.02 -1.87
CA LEU A 90 -5.53 -9.71 -3.16
C LEU A 90 -6.38 -8.76 -4.01
N ILE A 91 -7.71 -8.95 -4.03
CA ILE A 91 -8.63 -8.04 -4.73
C ILE A 91 -8.57 -6.65 -4.09
N TYR A 92 -8.57 -6.59 -2.76
CA TYR A 92 -8.43 -5.33 -2.03
C TYR A 92 -7.13 -4.60 -2.40
N LEU A 93 -5.99 -5.30 -2.43
CA LEU A 93 -4.71 -4.72 -2.83
C LEU A 93 -4.74 -4.20 -4.27
N ALA A 94 -5.32 -4.96 -5.20
CA ALA A 94 -5.45 -4.53 -6.60
C ALA A 94 -6.27 -3.24 -6.74
N ILE A 95 -7.36 -3.11 -5.99
CA ILE A 95 -8.15 -1.87 -5.92
C ILE A 95 -7.32 -0.74 -5.30
N GLY A 96 -6.58 -1.03 -4.23
CA GLY A 96 -5.70 -0.07 -3.56
C GLY A 96 -4.65 0.54 -4.49
N VAL A 97 -4.06 -0.27 -5.38
CA VAL A 97 -3.14 0.21 -6.43
C VAL A 97 -3.83 1.23 -7.33
N LEU A 98 -5.02 0.91 -7.85
CA LEU A 98 -5.77 1.81 -8.74
C LEU A 98 -6.15 3.12 -8.04
N VAL A 99 -6.55 3.04 -6.76
CA VAL A 99 -6.88 4.20 -5.94
C VAL A 99 -5.64 5.09 -5.74
N GLN A 100 -4.49 4.51 -5.37
CA GLN A 100 -3.27 5.29 -5.19
C GLN A 100 -2.82 6.00 -6.46
N ILE A 101 -2.81 5.29 -7.60
CA ILE A 101 -2.45 5.87 -8.90
C ILE A 101 -3.38 7.04 -9.23
N SER A 102 -4.70 6.83 -9.06
CA SER A 102 -5.70 7.85 -9.33
C SER A 102 -5.52 9.08 -8.45
N LEU A 103 -5.31 8.90 -7.13
CA LEU A 103 -5.06 9.99 -6.20
C LEU A 103 -3.79 10.76 -6.58
N ASN A 104 -2.70 10.07 -6.90
CA ASN A 104 -1.45 10.72 -7.31
C ASN A 104 -1.64 11.60 -8.56
N ILE A 105 -2.40 11.13 -9.55
CA ILE A 105 -2.71 11.88 -10.78
C ILE A 105 -3.67 13.04 -10.50
N ILE A 106 -4.67 12.86 -9.65
CA ILE A 106 -5.65 13.92 -9.34
C ILE A 106 -4.97 15.09 -8.62
N PHE A 107 -4.12 14.79 -7.63
CA PHE A 107 -3.57 15.80 -6.74
C PHE A 107 -2.29 16.48 -7.25
N GLU A 108 -1.38 15.73 -7.86
CA GLU A 108 -0.11 16.28 -8.39
C GLU A 108 0.10 15.85 -9.84
N ASN A 109 -0.95 16.03 -10.66
CA ASN A 109 -1.02 15.60 -12.04
C ASN A 109 0.31 15.76 -12.81
N PRO A 110 1.06 14.66 -13.04
CA PRO A 110 2.38 14.75 -13.65
C PRO A 110 2.32 14.97 -15.17
N PHE A 111 1.12 14.96 -15.76
CA PHE A 111 0.89 15.26 -17.17
C PHE A 111 0.72 16.76 -17.45
N LYS A 112 0.72 17.60 -16.41
CA LYS A 112 0.67 19.06 -16.52
C LYS A 112 1.94 19.65 -15.92
N ASP A 113 2.45 20.73 -16.51
CA ASP A 113 3.60 21.42 -15.94
C ASP A 113 3.26 21.90 -14.51
N PRO A 114 4.17 21.68 -13.54
CA PRO A 114 3.95 22.15 -12.18
C PRO A 114 3.90 23.68 -12.18
N PRO A 115 3.09 24.29 -11.29
CA PRO A 115 3.04 25.73 -11.17
C PRO A 115 4.45 26.26 -10.92
N ALA A 116 4.85 27.29 -11.68
CA ALA A 116 6.12 27.94 -11.48
C ALA A 116 6.19 28.43 -10.01
N PRO A 117 7.34 28.26 -9.33
CA PRO A 117 7.47 28.72 -7.96
C PRO A 117 7.29 30.24 -7.90
N SER A 118 6.13 30.70 -7.42
CA SER A 118 5.86 32.12 -7.15
C SER A 118 6.47 32.49 -5.80
N PHE A 119 7.80 32.57 -5.73
CA PHE A 119 8.49 33.09 -4.55
C PHE A 119 8.78 34.59 -4.64
N PHE A 120 8.27 35.27 -5.67
CA PHE A 120 8.39 36.72 -5.86
C PHE A 120 7.12 37.28 -6.49
#